data_AF-A0A8T7BIW1-F1
#
_entry.id   AF-A0A8T7BIW1-F1
#
_cell.length_a   1.000
_cell.length_b   1.000
_cell.length_c   1.000
_cell.angle_alpha   90.00
_cell.angle_beta   90.00
_cell.angle_gamma   90.00
#
_symmetry.space_group_name_H-M   'P 1'
#
loop_
_entity.id
_entity.type
_entity.pdbx_description
1 polymer ?
#
loop_
_entity_poly.entity_id
_entity_poly.type
_entity_poly.pdbx_seq_one_letter_code
_entity_poly.pdbx_strand_id
1 'polypeptide(L)'
;MIQIITNKIGILLLLSGVLNIAGCSQESPAPDQATAEAGNVAPAIVDPHQWTNDELAILESLSLDSLPPLPPQPSNAVADNPAAAKFGHQLFFDTRLSSNGEVSCGSCHKPEFKFTDRLPRAQGVGVTPRKTMTIIGMAYAPWLFWDGRKDSLWS
;
A
#
# COMPACT_ATOMS: atom_id res chain seq x y z
N MET A 1 -42.75 -13.06 -16.58
CA MET A 1 -43.60 -14.26 -16.81
C MET A 1 -43.10 -14.92 -18.08
N ILE A 2 -42.62 -16.17 -18.05
CA ILE A 2 -42.31 -17.04 -19.23
C ILE A 2 -41.16 -16.53 -20.15
N GLN A 3 -40.18 -17.29 -20.67
CA GLN A 3 -39.47 -18.54 -20.33
C GLN A 3 -37.94 -18.24 -20.59
N ILE A 4 -36.90 -18.99 -20.18
CA ILE A 4 -36.41 -20.32 -20.66
C ILE A 4 -36.50 -20.48 -22.20
N ILE A 5 -35.62 -21.10 -22.99
CA ILE A 5 -34.41 -21.97 -22.86
C ILE A 5 -33.43 -21.55 -24.02
N THR A 6 -32.18 -22.00 -24.28
CA THR A 6 -31.39 -23.22 -23.99
C THR A 6 -29.88 -22.90 -24.07
N ASN A 7 -29.01 -23.72 -23.47
CA ASN A 7 -27.57 -23.80 -23.79
C ASN A 7 -27.33 -24.54 -25.13
N LYS A 8 -26.41 -24.08 -25.99
CA LYS A 8 -25.78 -24.92 -27.03
C LYS A 8 -24.28 -24.68 -27.20
N ILE A 9 -23.51 -25.61 -26.63
CA ILE A 9 -22.11 -25.93 -26.93
C ILE A 9 -21.95 -26.36 -28.40
N GLY A 10 -20.83 -26.02 -29.05
CA GLY A 10 -20.40 -26.67 -30.30
C GLY A 10 -19.33 -25.94 -31.13
N ILE A 11 -18.06 -26.39 -30.98
CA ILE A 11 -17.15 -26.91 -32.03
C ILE A 11 -16.99 -26.09 -33.34
N LEU A 12 -15.81 -25.91 -33.96
CA LEU A 12 -14.37 -26.05 -33.64
C LEU A 12 -13.61 -25.65 -34.94
N LEU A 13 -12.57 -24.81 -34.88
CA LEU A 13 -11.45 -24.65 -35.85
C LEU A 13 -10.59 -23.48 -35.36
N LEU A 14 -9.47 -23.71 -34.66
CA LEU A 14 -8.15 -23.97 -35.24
C LEU A 14 -7.63 -22.86 -36.17
N LEU A 15 -7.00 -21.84 -35.57
CA LEU A 15 -5.83 -21.18 -36.15
C LEU A 15 -4.75 -21.05 -35.07
N SER A 16 -3.52 -21.46 -35.38
CA SER A 16 -2.43 -21.60 -34.41
C SER A 16 -1.63 -20.30 -34.23
N GLY A 17 -1.57 -19.79 -33.00
CA GLY A 17 -0.68 -18.69 -32.61
C GLY A 17 0.13 -19.07 -31.36
N VAL A 18 1.32 -19.63 -31.56
CA VAL A 18 2.19 -20.08 -30.45
C VAL A 18 2.99 -18.90 -29.92
N LEU A 19 2.59 -18.35 -28.77
CA LEU A 19 3.37 -17.35 -28.05
C LEU A 19 4.31 -18.07 -27.07
N ASN A 20 5.63 -17.91 -27.27
CA ASN A 20 6.64 -18.56 -26.44
C ASN A 20 6.68 -17.97 -25.02
N ILE A 21 6.02 -18.63 -24.06
CA ILE A 21 6.31 -18.48 -22.64
C ILE A 21 7.48 -19.40 -22.27
N ALA A 22 8.65 -18.82 -22.04
CA ALA A 22 9.83 -19.51 -21.54
C ALA A 22 9.68 -19.85 -20.04
N GLY A 23 8.78 -20.78 -19.73
CA GLY A 23 8.61 -21.33 -18.38
C GLY A 23 9.72 -22.35 -18.08
N CYS A 24 10.62 -22.03 -17.16
CA CYS A 24 11.69 -22.91 -16.73
C CYS A 24 11.16 -24.14 -15.97
N SER A 25 10.78 -25.19 -16.70
CA SER A 25 10.57 -26.52 -16.13
C SER A 25 11.92 -27.20 -15.96
N GLN A 26 12.37 -27.38 -14.71
CA GLN A 26 13.44 -28.31 -14.40
C GLN A 26 12.84 -29.58 -13.80
N GLU A 27 12.81 -30.63 -14.62
CA GLU A 27 12.50 -31.99 -14.17
C GLU A 27 13.50 -32.37 -13.06
N SER A 28 13.02 -32.72 -11.87
CA SER A 28 13.89 -33.18 -10.78
C SER A 28 14.19 -34.67 -10.97
N PRO A 29 15.44 -35.10 -11.21
CA PRO A 29 15.77 -36.50 -11.35
C PRO A 29 15.56 -37.24 -10.02
N ALA A 30 15.11 -38.49 -10.10
CA ALA A 30 14.95 -39.35 -8.93
C ALA A 30 16.33 -39.66 -8.28
N PRO A 31 16.39 -39.80 -6.95
CA PRO A 31 17.66 -40.04 -6.26
C PRO A 31 18.07 -41.51 -6.34
N ASP A 32 19.26 -41.78 -6.85
CA ASP A 32 20.00 -42.98 -6.42
C ASP A 32 21.53 -42.79 -6.46
N GLN A 33 22.20 -43.52 -5.57
CA GLN A 33 23.64 -43.81 -5.48
C GLN A 33 24.61 -42.63 -5.34
N ALA A 34 24.77 -42.20 -4.09
CA ALA A 34 25.88 -41.34 -3.67
C ALA A 34 27.23 -42.09 -3.72
N THR A 35 28.23 -41.50 -4.36
CA THR A 35 29.65 -41.82 -4.14
C THR A 35 30.28 -40.72 -3.28
N ALA A 36 30.89 -41.10 -2.16
CA ALA A 36 31.44 -40.17 -1.19
C ALA A 36 32.83 -39.63 -1.61
N GLU A 37 32.86 -38.75 -2.61
CA GLU A 37 34.02 -37.90 -2.88
C GLU A 37 34.16 -36.85 -1.76
N ALA A 38 35.30 -36.83 -1.07
CA ALA A 38 35.60 -35.86 0.00
C ALA A 38 35.99 -34.48 -0.56
N GLY A 39 35.16 -33.93 -1.46
CA GLY A 39 35.32 -32.60 -2.01
C GLY A 39 35.09 -31.52 -0.96
N ASN A 40 36.01 -30.56 -0.87
CA ASN A 40 35.90 -29.40 -0.01
C ASN A 40 34.64 -28.58 -0.39
N VAL A 41 33.56 -28.76 0.38
CA VAL A 41 32.31 -28.01 0.21
C VAL A 41 32.60 -26.54 0.43
N ALA A 42 32.61 -25.75 -0.65
CA ALA A 42 32.65 -24.30 -0.55
C ALA A 42 31.49 -23.85 0.34
N PRO A 43 31.73 -22.96 1.33
CA PRO A 43 30.68 -22.58 2.28
C PRO A 43 29.48 -22.06 1.50
N ALA A 44 28.30 -22.60 1.81
CA ALA A 44 27.06 -22.20 1.16
C ALA A 44 26.95 -20.67 1.22
N ILE A 45 26.71 -20.04 0.07
CA ILE A 45 26.55 -18.59 -0.01
C ILE A 45 25.25 -18.25 0.69
N VAL A 46 25.34 -17.94 1.98
CA VAL A 46 24.27 -17.31 2.74
C VAL A 46 24.01 -15.99 2.06
N ASP A 47 22.79 -15.83 1.52
CA ASP A 47 22.35 -14.57 0.97
C ASP A 47 22.41 -13.52 2.11
N PRO A 48 23.18 -12.42 1.97
CA PRO A 48 23.27 -11.37 2.99
C PRO A 48 21.94 -10.63 3.24
N HIS A 49 20.85 -11.05 2.59
CA HIS A 49 19.48 -10.59 2.78
C HIS A 49 18.55 -11.66 3.39
N GLN A 50 19.05 -12.81 3.87
CA GLN A 50 18.27 -13.76 4.67
C GLN A 50 18.06 -13.25 6.10
N TRP A 51 16.93 -12.59 6.31
CA TRP A 51 16.42 -12.20 7.62
C TRP A 51 16.11 -13.42 8.49
N THR A 52 16.44 -13.34 9.78
CA THR A 52 16.03 -14.33 10.79
C THR A 52 14.56 -14.17 11.19
N ASN A 53 13.98 -15.22 11.79
CA ASN A 53 12.59 -15.17 12.28
C ASN A 53 12.36 -14.04 13.31
N ASP A 54 13.36 -13.77 14.16
CA ASP A 54 13.27 -12.71 15.18
C ASP A 54 13.27 -11.32 14.54
N GLU A 55 14.08 -11.10 13.50
CA GLU A 55 14.06 -9.85 12.73
C GLU A 55 12.77 -9.68 11.93
N LEU A 56 12.23 -10.77 11.36
CA LEU A 56 10.92 -10.75 10.68
C LEU A 56 9.80 -10.38 11.66
N ALA A 57 9.80 -10.92 12.88
CA ALA A 57 8.85 -10.54 13.93
C ALA A 57 9.01 -9.07 14.37
N ILE A 58 10.24 -8.55 14.43
CA ILE A 58 10.48 -7.12 14.67
C ILE A 58 9.88 -6.29 13.52
N LEU A 59 10.10 -6.65 12.26
CA LEU A 59 9.53 -5.94 11.10
C LEU A 59 7.99 -5.97 11.09
N GLU A 60 7.37 -7.09 11.48
CA GLU A 60 5.91 -7.23 11.62
C GLU A 60 5.35 -6.36 12.76
N SER A 61 6.10 -6.21 13.87
CA SER A 61 5.73 -5.31 14.97
C SER A 61 5.74 -3.82 14.59
N LEU A 62 6.45 -3.45 13.51
CA LEU A 62 6.49 -2.09 12.95
C LEU A 62 5.40 -1.84 11.89
N SER A 63 4.50 -2.81 11.65
CA SER A 63 3.38 -2.65 10.71
C SER A 63 2.28 -1.74 11.27
N LEU A 64 1.44 -1.22 10.37
CA LEU A 64 0.28 -0.40 10.76
C LEU A 64 -0.85 -1.26 11.38
N ASP A 65 -0.87 -2.55 11.07
CA ASP A 65 -1.86 -3.51 11.58
C ASP A 65 -1.53 -3.94 13.02
N SER A 66 -0.27 -3.79 13.45
CA SER A 66 0.22 -3.97 14.82
C SER A 66 -0.03 -2.75 15.75
N LEU A 67 -0.68 -1.70 15.28
CA LEU A 67 -0.93 -0.50 16.09
C LEU A 67 -2.00 -0.75 17.19
N PRO A 68 -1.86 -0.11 18.37
CA PRO A 68 -2.88 -0.17 19.41
C PRO A 68 -4.16 0.56 18.97
N PRO A 69 -5.29 0.41 19.71
CA PRO A 69 -6.48 1.24 19.50
C PRO A 69 -6.16 2.75 19.50
N LEU A 70 -6.95 3.52 18.76
CA LEU A 70 -6.77 4.96 18.61
C LEU A 70 -6.66 5.66 19.98
N PRO A 71 -5.66 6.55 20.19
CA PRO A 71 -5.54 7.28 21.45
C PRO A 71 -6.74 8.23 21.62
N PRO A 72 -7.20 8.48 22.85
CA PRO A 72 -8.35 9.36 23.12
C PRO A 72 -8.05 10.80 22.70
N GLN A 73 -9.05 11.48 22.14
CA GLN A 73 -8.92 12.81 21.54
C GLN A 73 -9.67 13.90 22.34
N PRO A 74 -9.19 14.29 23.54
CA PRO A 74 -9.94 15.17 24.44
C PRO A 74 -10.21 16.58 23.88
N SER A 75 -9.45 17.03 22.88
CA SER A 75 -9.66 18.31 22.18
C SER A 75 -10.59 18.22 20.97
N ASN A 76 -11.11 17.03 20.62
CA ASN A 76 -12.02 16.83 19.49
C ASN A 76 -13.30 16.11 19.93
N ALA A 77 -14.31 16.89 20.30
CA ALA A 77 -15.61 16.41 20.77
C ALA A 77 -16.45 15.63 19.73
N VAL A 78 -15.96 15.46 18.49
CA VAL A 78 -16.64 14.71 17.43
C VAL A 78 -15.75 13.63 16.79
N ALA A 79 -14.62 13.27 17.41
CA ALA A 79 -13.67 12.30 16.88
C ALA A 79 -14.34 10.95 16.51
N ASP A 80 -15.14 10.40 17.42
CA ASP A 80 -15.82 9.11 17.24
C ASP A 80 -17.20 9.22 16.58
N ASN A 81 -17.57 10.38 16.02
CA ASN A 81 -18.89 10.63 15.45
C ASN A 81 -18.93 10.25 13.95
N PRO A 82 -19.70 9.23 13.52
CA PRO A 82 -19.73 8.80 12.12
C PRO A 82 -20.28 9.85 11.15
N ALA A 83 -21.14 10.77 11.62
CA ALA A 83 -21.64 11.88 10.81
C ALA A 83 -20.55 12.93 10.58
N ALA A 84 -19.71 13.21 11.58
CA ALA A 84 -18.56 14.10 11.45
C ALA A 84 -17.50 13.49 10.51
N ALA A 85 -17.20 12.19 10.65
CA ALA A 85 -16.30 11.48 9.74
C ALA A 85 -16.80 11.52 8.28
N LYS A 86 -18.09 11.26 8.05
CA LYS A 86 -18.73 11.34 6.72
C LYS A 86 -18.67 12.75 6.13
N PHE A 87 -18.88 13.79 6.93
CA PHE A 87 -18.79 15.18 6.50
C PHE A 87 -17.33 15.59 6.21
N GLY A 88 -16.38 15.19 7.06
CA GLY A 88 -14.96 15.39 6.84
C GLY A 88 -14.46 14.76 5.54
N HIS A 89 -14.93 13.55 5.21
CA HIS A 89 -14.67 12.92 3.91
C HIS A 89 -15.20 13.75 2.73
N GLN A 90 -16.37 14.39 2.86
CA GLN A 90 -16.89 15.27 1.80
C GLN A 90 -16.01 16.52 1.63
N LEU A 91 -15.61 17.17 2.74
CA LEU A 91 -14.73 18.34 2.72
C LEU A 91 -13.33 18.03 2.16
N PHE A 92 -12.79 16.84 2.43
CA PHE A 92 -11.46 16.41 1.99
C PHE A 92 -11.28 16.46 0.46
N PHE A 93 -12.35 16.29 -0.31
CA PHE A 93 -12.37 16.34 -1.78
C PHE A 93 -13.08 17.60 -2.33
N ASP A 94 -13.50 18.53 -1.47
CA ASP A 94 -14.22 19.75 -1.89
C ASP A 94 -13.24 20.86 -2.30
N THR A 95 -13.16 21.15 -3.59
CA THR A 95 -12.27 22.20 -4.11
C THR A 95 -12.74 23.62 -3.81
N ARG A 96 -13.99 23.80 -3.37
CA ARG A 96 -14.54 25.12 -3.00
C ARG A 96 -13.89 25.73 -1.75
N LEU A 97 -13.06 24.94 -1.05
CA LEU A 97 -12.26 25.38 0.09
C LEU A 97 -10.94 26.07 -0.35
N SER A 98 -10.51 25.97 -1.61
CA SER A 98 -9.36 26.70 -2.13
C SER A 98 -9.74 28.05 -2.75
N SER A 99 -8.85 29.02 -2.67
CA SER A 99 -9.06 30.39 -3.19
C SER A 99 -9.16 30.47 -4.72
N ASN A 100 -8.77 29.43 -5.46
CA ASN A 100 -8.97 29.29 -6.90
C ASN A 100 -10.12 28.34 -7.28
N GLY A 101 -10.69 27.57 -6.35
CA GLY A 101 -11.73 26.57 -6.62
C GLY A 101 -11.25 25.26 -7.28
N GLU A 102 -9.94 25.06 -7.45
CA GLU A 102 -9.34 23.93 -8.19
C GLU A 102 -8.68 22.88 -7.28
N VAL A 103 -8.49 23.16 -5.98
CA VAL A 103 -7.63 22.37 -5.08
C VAL A 103 -8.39 21.91 -3.85
N SER A 104 -8.27 20.62 -3.51
CA SER A 104 -8.79 20.02 -2.27
C SER A 104 -7.66 19.33 -1.50
N CYS A 105 -7.93 18.80 -0.31
CA CYS A 105 -6.95 18.00 0.43
C CYS A 105 -6.52 16.77 -0.42
N GLY A 106 -7.47 16.12 -1.08
CA GLY A 106 -7.26 15.00 -2.00
C GLY A 106 -6.46 15.34 -3.26
N SER A 107 -6.29 16.63 -3.63
CA SER A 107 -5.43 17.01 -4.76
C SER A 107 -3.95 16.66 -4.52
N CYS A 108 -3.49 16.76 -3.26
CA CYS A 108 -2.14 16.40 -2.86
C CYS A 108 -2.08 15.06 -2.11
N HIS A 109 -3.06 14.78 -1.24
CA HIS A 109 -3.08 13.56 -0.41
C HIS A 109 -3.87 12.44 -1.11
N LYS A 110 -3.30 11.91 -2.19
CA LYS A 110 -3.98 10.97 -3.10
C LYS A 110 -4.03 9.54 -2.55
N PRO A 111 -5.21 8.92 -2.33
CA PRO A 111 -5.31 7.57 -1.77
C PRO A 111 -4.50 6.52 -2.53
N GLU A 112 -4.53 6.56 -3.88
CA GLU A 112 -3.82 5.65 -4.78
C GLU A 112 -2.29 5.69 -4.63
N PHE A 113 -1.76 6.77 -4.03
CA PHE A 113 -0.33 6.95 -3.74
C PHE A 113 -0.05 7.02 -2.23
N LYS A 114 -0.81 6.25 -1.42
CA LYS A 114 -0.69 6.21 0.05
C LYS A 114 -0.82 7.59 0.68
N PHE A 115 -1.78 8.39 0.18
CA PHE A 115 -2.05 9.78 0.57
C PHE A 115 -0.87 10.74 0.35
N THR A 116 -0.15 10.58 -0.76
CA THR A 116 0.90 11.50 -1.23
C THR A 116 0.66 11.90 -2.70
N ASP A 117 1.43 12.85 -3.22
CA ASP A 117 1.34 13.32 -4.62
C ASP A 117 2.38 12.67 -5.55
N ARG A 118 3.32 11.89 -5.00
CA ARG A 118 4.56 11.40 -5.64
C ARG A 118 5.51 12.49 -6.17
N LEU A 119 5.33 13.75 -5.79
CA LEU A 119 6.17 14.87 -6.25
C LEU A 119 7.34 15.13 -5.29
N PRO A 120 8.43 15.77 -5.75
CA PRO A 120 9.49 16.27 -4.87
C PRO A 120 9.08 17.53 -4.10
N ARG A 121 8.07 18.26 -4.60
CA ARG A 121 7.48 19.46 -4.00
C ARG A 121 5.98 19.48 -4.27
N ALA A 122 5.18 19.78 -3.24
CA ALA A 122 3.73 19.82 -3.34
C ALA A 122 3.25 20.95 -4.28
N GLN A 123 2.24 20.66 -5.09
CA GLN A 123 1.59 21.60 -6.00
C GLN A 123 0.13 21.76 -5.59
N GLY A 124 -0.18 22.84 -4.88
CA GLY A 124 -1.55 23.26 -4.57
C GLY A 124 -1.90 24.52 -5.36
N VAL A 125 -2.52 25.51 -4.70
CA VAL A 125 -2.73 26.87 -5.26
C VAL A 125 -1.39 27.55 -5.65
N GLY A 126 -0.28 27.08 -5.07
CA GLY A 126 1.08 27.37 -5.52
C GLY A 126 2.02 26.19 -5.19
N VAL A 127 3.28 26.31 -5.62
CA VAL A 127 4.32 25.31 -5.35
C VAL A 127 4.93 25.55 -3.96
N THR A 128 4.95 24.53 -3.12
CA THR A 128 5.55 24.62 -1.77
C THR A 128 7.03 24.18 -1.78
N PRO A 129 7.86 24.59 -0.79
CA PRO A 129 9.26 24.16 -0.73
C PRO A 129 9.48 22.70 -0.29
N ARG A 130 8.42 21.97 0.09
CA ARG A 130 8.51 20.61 0.69
C ARG A 130 7.62 19.60 -0.06
N LYS A 131 7.92 18.31 0.12
CA LYS A 131 7.11 17.19 -0.39
C LYS A 131 5.82 17.02 0.44
N THR A 132 4.74 16.53 -0.19
CA THR A 132 3.52 16.11 0.53
C THR A 132 3.78 14.87 1.40
N MET A 133 3.51 14.98 2.70
CA MET A 133 3.55 13.84 3.63
C MET A 133 2.34 12.93 3.43
N THR A 134 2.47 11.65 3.80
CA THR A 134 1.29 10.79 3.97
C THR A 134 0.48 11.22 5.19
N ILE A 135 -0.84 11.03 5.16
CA ILE A 135 -1.70 11.17 6.35
C ILE A 135 -2.05 9.83 7.01
N ILE A 136 -1.53 8.71 6.48
CA ILE A 136 -1.69 7.40 7.10
C ILE A 136 -1.00 7.41 8.47
N GLY A 137 -1.69 6.92 9.50
CA GLY A 137 -1.17 6.85 10.87
C GLY A 137 -1.15 8.18 11.65
N MET A 138 -1.59 9.31 11.08
CA MET A 138 -1.48 10.62 11.76
C MET A 138 -2.28 10.74 13.07
N ALA A 139 -3.27 9.87 13.31
CA ALA A 139 -3.98 9.81 14.59
C ALA A 139 -3.11 9.34 15.77
N TYR A 140 -1.93 8.77 15.50
CA TYR A 140 -0.93 8.36 16.49
C TYR A 140 0.30 9.30 16.53
N ALA A 141 0.34 10.34 15.68
CA ALA A 141 1.48 11.24 15.58
C ALA A 141 1.35 12.40 16.60
N PRO A 142 2.31 12.59 17.54
CA PRO A 142 2.23 13.64 18.55
C PRO A 142 2.56 15.04 18.01
N TRP A 143 3.20 15.12 16.84
CA TRP A 143 3.57 16.35 16.17
C TRP A 143 3.40 16.20 14.66
N LEU A 144 2.81 17.21 14.02
CA LEU A 144 2.45 17.17 12.60
C LEU A 144 3.29 18.14 11.77
N PHE A 145 3.33 17.87 10.46
CA PHE A 145 4.18 18.53 9.45
C PHE A 145 5.69 18.30 9.64
N TRP A 146 6.46 18.59 8.59
CA TRP A 146 7.93 18.49 8.53
C TRP A 146 8.71 19.31 9.58
N ASP A 147 8.05 20.21 10.31
CA ASP A 147 8.63 21.05 11.36
C ASP A 147 7.93 20.88 12.72
N GLY A 148 7.04 19.90 12.86
CA GLY A 148 6.34 19.59 14.12
C GLY A 148 5.43 20.71 14.65
N ARG A 149 5.16 21.76 13.87
CA ARG A 149 4.58 23.03 14.36
C ARG A 149 3.09 22.97 14.79
N LYS A 150 2.48 21.78 14.82
CA LYS A 150 1.10 21.51 15.25
C LYS A 150 1.04 20.20 16.03
N ASP A 151 0.22 20.18 17.07
CA ASP A 151 -0.03 19.07 17.98
C ASP A 151 -1.27 18.23 17.60
N SER A 152 -2.11 18.72 16.69
CA SER A 152 -3.30 18.01 16.22
C SER A 152 -3.71 18.37 14.79
N LEU A 153 -4.65 17.62 14.21
CA LEU A 153 -5.22 17.88 12.88
C LEU A 153 -6.21 19.06 12.86
N TRP A 154 -6.52 19.67 14.02
CA TRP A 154 -7.54 20.72 14.20
C TRP A 154 -7.04 21.97 14.94
N SER A 155 -5.73 22.06 15.20
CA SER A 155 -5.05 23.20 15.84
C SER A 155 -4.49 24.22 14.86
#